data_AF-A0A0N4X8V5-F1
#
_entry.id   AF-A0A0N4X8V5-F1
#
_cell.length_a   1.000
_cell.length_b   1.000
_cell.length_c   1.000
_cell.angle_alpha   90.00
_cell.angle_beta   90.00
_cell.angle_gamma   90.00
#
_symmetry.space_group_name_H-M   'P 1'
#
loop_
_entity.id
_entity.type
_entity.pdbx_description
1 polymer ?
#
loop_
_entity_poly.entity_id
_entity_poly.type
_entity_poly.pdbx_seq_one_letter_code
_entity_poly.pdbx_strand_id
1 'polypeptide(L)'
;MSYFGSVMRKKCKGGRFEELVTEELNNCSKVEGNLEFINMAEVPLSMNLLASVQKIKGALRIENSPAFTTFPYLSKLRRIENAGEGDFDDIGISIVHRPALTVENNENLEDIDFPSLKYLKSKNPPWIVIRNNPVLVLSGRFGEKLRDLKQKHKQLVVLDDASSILENATYIMDGNITAGEKIEKVLKRYENIIKENMIQVAENGSLSLVLGDTPRASKSQRLISERIQKMLVMKHVVLIGTEDDPSCVLPKIPTTPGKDRTYEYDTTKMTLRFKNSMEVSNNSRRFEYDAEFTSENKTRLFKLEFVYFVWGSLDLNVNVEELLRLLQFCKIPGHSLCVSNRHKEVFSLLNLFYSFVVRAETPIQLTDVFKIHNAKCNGCMLDRHEMIFSMKFLLVWGIQSGALPKLHQAANSWLDTYDGMAAFQKIHPNVVSFHPFFIPDLFPEDMEEIVKGGGCDPPKFSD
;
A
#
# COMPACT_ATOMS: atom_id res chain seq x y z
N MET A 1 45.11 21.07 36.95
CA MET A 1 44.40 22.26 36.44
C MET A 1 43.74 21.91 35.13
N SER A 2 42.48 21.48 35.15
CA SER A 2 41.68 21.23 33.94
C SER A 2 40.98 22.53 33.55
N TYR A 3 41.40 23.14 32.45
CA TYR A 3 40.73 24.27 31.83
C TYR A 3 39.37 23.79 31.25
N PHE A 4 38.29 23.94 32.01
CA PHE A 4 36.94 23.94 31.45
C PHE A 4 36.72 25.28 30.76
N GLY A 5 37.14 25.38 29.48
CA GLY A 5 36.77 26.48 28.61
C GLY A 5 35.26 26.44 28.36
N SER A 6 34.51 27.29 29.06
CA SER A 6 33.12 27.59 28.73
C SER A 6 33.09 28.17 27.31
N VAL A 7 32.67 27.38 26.33
CA VAL A 7 32.42 27.87 24.97
C VAL A 7 31.31 28.93 25.06
N MET A 8 31.68 30.21 25.01
CA MET A 8 30.71 31.30 24.99
C MET A 8 29.78 31.10 23.81
N ARG A 9 28.50 30.90 24.12
CA ARG A 9 27.43 30.73 23.13
C ARG A 9 27.14 32.08 22.46
N LYS A 10 27.73 32.31 21.28
CA LYS A 10 27.49 33.51 20.45
C LYS A 10 26.01 33.62 20.10
N LYS A 11 25.45 34.82 20.27
CA LYS A 11 24.10 35.20 19.84
C LYS A 11 24.21 36.05 18.57
N CYS A 12 23.30 35.84 17.63
CA CYS A 12 23.27 36.54 16.35
C CYS A 12 21.87 37.04 16.05
N LYS A 13 21.77 38.09 15.24
CA LYS A 13 20.50 38.62 14.79
C LYS A 13 19.89 37.70 13.73
N GLY A 14 18.57 37.54 13.76
CA GLY A 14 17.80 36.91 12.70
C GLY A 14 17.55 37.86 11.53
N GLY A 15 17.13 37.30 10.40
CA GLY A 15 16.81 37.99 9.16
C GLY A 15 16.71 37.01 8.00
N ARG A 16 16.59 37.56 6.79
CA ARG A 16 16.77 36.81 5.55
C ARG A 16 18.23 36.46 5.37
N PHE A 17 18.51 35.21 5.03
CA PHE A 17 19.89 34.73 4.96
C PHE A 17 20.78 35.54 4.01
N GLU A 18 20.24 35.98 2.88
CA GLU A 18 20.95 36.84 1.91
C GLU A 18 21.34 38.22 2.46
N GLU A 19 20.58 38.72 3.44
CA GLU A 19 20.81 40.02 4.09
C GLU A 19 21.70 39.90 5.34
N LEU A 20 21.98 38.68 5.79
CA LEU A 20 22.83 38.44 6.96
C LEU A 20 24.30 38.52 6.60
N VAL A 21 25.04 39.38 7.30
CA VAL A 21 26.49 39.49 7.17
C VAL A 21 27.11 38.17 7.63
N THR A 22 27.84 37.49 6.75
CA THR A 22 28.38 36.13 6.97
C THR A 22 29.26 36.01 8.22
N GLU A 23 29.95 37.08 8.61
CA GLU A 23 30.76 37.13 9.84
C GLU A 23 29.92 37.03 11.13
N GLU A 24 28.67 37.52 11.10
CA GLU A 24 27.76 37.47 12.25
C GLU A 24 27.31 36.03 12.54
N LEU A 25 27.13 35.22 11.50
CA LEU A 25 26.69 33.83 11.63
C LEU A 25 27.82 32.86 12.00
N ASN A 26 29.10 33.26 11.85
CA ASN A 26 30.22 32.40 12.21
C ASN A 26 30.22 32.06 13.71
N ASN A 27 30.22 30.76 14.04
CA ASN A 27 30.06 30.21 15.40
C ASN A 27 28.77 30.63 16.11
N CYS A 28 27.73 30.99 15.35
CA CYS A 28 26.43 31.32 15.92
C CYS A 28 25.79 30.11 16.59
N SER A 29 25.52 30.20 17.89
CA SER A 29 24.82 29.14 18.62
C SER A 29 23.34 29.44 18.83
N LYS A 30 22.97 30.72 18.75
CA LYS A 30 21.62 31.21 19.02
C LYS A 30 21.25 32.37 18.11
N VAL A 31 20.15 32.25 17.39
CA VAL A 31 19.56 33.33 16.59
C VAL A 31 18.46 34.01 17.41
N GLU A 32 18.51 35.34 17.50
CA GLU A 32 17.49 36.21 18.09
C GLU A 32 16.73 36.88 16.93
N GLY A 33 15.49 36.45 16.69
CA GLY A 33 14.69 36.82 15.51
C GLY A 33 14.40 35.62 14.59
N ASN A 34 13.72 35.90 13.48
CA ASN A 34 13.39 34.91 12.47
C ASN A 34 14.63 34.54 11.65
N LEU A 35 14.73 33.30 11.18
CA LEU A 35 15.73 32.90 10.20
C LEU A 35 14.99 32.51 8.92
N GLU A 36 15.21 33.26 7.85
CA GLU A 36 14.39 33.19 6.63
C GLU A 36 15.24 32.84 5.40
N PHE A 37 14.83 31.78 4.69
CA PHE A 37 15.35 31.37 3.39
C PHE A 37 14.20 31.50 2.39
N ILE A 38 14.12 32.66 1.72
CA ILE A 38 12.97 33.02 0.89
C ILE A 38 13.49 33.36 -0.51
N ASN A 39 12.89 32.79 -1.56
CA ASN A 39 13.25 33.03 -2.95
C ASN A 39 14.71 32.66 -3.30
N MET A 40 15.28 31.64 -2.64
CA MET A 40 16.67 31.23 -2.88
C MET A 40 16.80 30.55 -4.25
N ALA A 41 17.44 31.24 -5.19
CA ALA A 41 17.73 30.72 -6.54
C ALA A 41 18.99 29.84 -6.57
N GLU A 42 19.93 30.07 -5.66
CA GLU A 42 21.17 29.30 -5.49
C GLU A 42 21.48 29.09 -3.99
N VAL A 43 22.30 28.09 -3.66
CA VAL A 43 22.74 27.85 -2.28
C VAL A 43 24.12 28.50 -2.04
N PRO A 44 24.22 29.55 -1.21
CA PRO A 44 25.51 30.17 -0.93
C PRO A 44 26.43 29.24 -0.12
N LEU A 45 27.75 29.27 -0.40
CA LEU A 45 28.76 28.52 0.35
C LEU A 45 28.76 28.84 1.87
N SER A 46 28.30 30.04 2.23
CA SER A 46 28.18 30.50 3.62
C SER A 46 27.10 29.76 4.42
N MET A 47 26.25 28.95 3.79
CA MET A 47 25.22 28.15 4.48
C MET A 47 25.80 27.19 5.53
N ASN A 48 27.04 26.75 5.34
CA ASN A 48 27.75 25.89 6.30
C ASN A 48 27.98 26.54 7.67
N LEU A 49 27.92 27.88 7.76
CA LEU A 49 28.06 28.62 9.02
C LEU A 49 26.89 28.36 9.98
N LEU A 50 25.76 27.89 9.46
CA LEU A 50 24.56 27.60 10.26
C LEU A 50 24.67 26.30 11.07
N ALA A 51 25.67 25.45 10.78
CA ALA A 51 25.82 24.14 11.42
C ALA A 51 26.03 24.21 12.94
N SER A 52 26.45 25.36 13.49
CA SER A 52 26.60 25.57 14.94
C SER A 52 25.32 26.03 15.65
N VAL A 53 24.28 26.41 14.91
CA VAL A 53 23.05 26.99 15.46
C VAL A 53 22.28 25.92 16.24
N GLN A 54 22.00 26.20 17.52
CA GLN A 54 21.28 25.30 18.42
C GLN A 54 19.90 25.81 18.80
N LYS A 55 19.68 27.12 18.75
CA LYS A 55 18.40 27.73 19.14
C LYS A 55 18.03 28.89 18.22
N ILE A 56 16.78 28.91 17.78
CA ILE A 56 16.15 30.06 17.11
C ILE A 56 15.08 30.61 18.06
N LYS A 57 15.17 31.89 18.39
CA LYS A 57 14.13 32.65 19.10
C LYS A 57 13.36 33.51 18.10
N GLY A 58 12.49 32.85 17.37
CA GLY A 58 11.72 33.37 16.24
C GLY A 58 11.22 32.20 15.40
N ALA A 59 10.76 32.50 14.20
CA ALA A 59 10.36 31.51 13.20
C ALA A 59 11.54 31.06 12.34
N LEU A 60 11.48 29.83 11.85
CA LEU A 60 12.31 29.33 10.74
C LEU A 60 11.43 29.23 9.50
N ARG A 61 11.85 29.86 8.39
CA ARG A 61 11.08 29.92 7.15
C ARG A 61 11.92 29.46 5.97
N ILE A 62 11.39 28.51 5.20
CA ILE A 62 11.98 28.00 3.95
C ILE A 62 10.88 28.08 2.90
N GLU A 63 10.90 29.15 2.10
CA GLU A 63 9.78 29.49 1.21
C GLU A 63 10.26 29.80 -0.21
N ASN A 64 9.52 29.32 -1.22
CA ASN A 64 9.77 29.63 -2.64
C ASN A 64 11.23 29.44 -3.07
N SER A 65 11.92 28.43 -2.53
CA SER A 65 13.37 28.29 -2.67
C SER A 65 13.74 27.05 -3.47
N PRO A 66 13.71 27.12 -4.83
CA PRO A 66 13.98 25.97 -5.70
C PRO A 66 15.42 25.48 -5.64
N ALA A 67 16.35 26.26 -5.07
CA ALA A 67 17.74 25.88 -4.88
C ALA A 67 17.94 24.71 -3.89
N PHE A 68 16.96 24.44 -3.03
CA PHE A 68 17.08 23.39 -2.02
C PHE A 68 16.51 22.08 -2.55
N THR A 69 17.38 21.10 -2.78
CA THR A 69 17.00 19.68 -2.90
C THR A 69 16.94 19.01 -1.53
N THR A 70 17.90 19.31 -0.66
CA THR A 70 17.90 18.88 0.76
C THR A 70 18.27 20.05 1.67
N PHE A 71 17.97 19.94 2.97
CA PHE A 71 18.26 21.02 3.94
C PHE A 71 19.08 20.56 5.17
N PRO A 72 20.39 20.24 5.01
CA PRO A 72 21.23 19.71 6.10
C PRO A 72 21.84 20.79 7.04
N TYR A 73 21.64 22.08 6.74
CA TYR A 73 22.43 23.18 7.29
C TYR A 73 22.23 23.45 8.79
N LEU A 74 21.15 22.92 9.39
CA LEU A 74 20.77 23.14 10.78
C LEU A 74 20.84 21.86 11.64
N SER A 75 21.82 20.99 11.39
CA SER A 75 21.97 19.68 12.05
C SER A 75 22.03 19.72 13.59
N LYS A 76 22.53 20.81 14.19
CA LYS A 76 22.61 21.00 15.65
C LYS A 76 21.41 21.74 16.25
N LEU A 77 20.42 22.11 15.45
CA LEU A 77 19.25 22.86 15.91
C LEU A 77 18.44 22.03 16.91
N ARG A 78 18.28 22.54 18.13
CA ARG A 78 17.60 21.86 19.25
C ARG A 78 16.27 22.51 19.61
N ARG A 79 16.11 23.80 19.35
CA ARG A 79 14.96 24.58 19.81
C ARG A 79 14.57 25.67 18.83
N ILE A 80 13.28 25.68 18.45
CA ILE A 80 12.64 26.81 17.78
C ILE A 80 11.51 27.31 18.69
N GLU A 81 11.51 28.61 18.96
CA GLU A 81 10.55 29.22 19.86
C GLU A 81 10.12 30.58 19.32
N ASN A 82 8.93 30.64 18.74
CA ASN A 82 8.32 31.87 18.28
C ASN A 82 7.39 32.41 19.40
N ALA A 83 7.83 33.48 20.07
CA ALA A 83 7.06 34.13 21.13
C ALA A 83 5.93 35.01 20.59
N GLY A 84 5.85 35.22 19.26
CA GLY A 84 4.85 36.09 18.64
C GLY A 84 5.01 37.57 18.97
N GLU A 85 6.19 37.99 19.42
CA GLU A 85 6.54 39.39 19.65
C GLU A 85 7.36 39.89 18.46
N GLY A 86 6.80 40.74 17.60
CA GLY A 86 7.58 41.51 16.62
C GLY A 86 6.98 41.74 15.23
N ASP A 87 5.98 40.99 14.78
CA ASP A 87 5.42 41.17 13.43
C ASP A 87 4.28 42.20 13.44
N PHE A 88 4.61 43.47 13.25
CA PHE A 88 3.67 44.48 12.77
C PHE A 88 3.81 44.56 11.26
N ASP A 89 2.70 44.40 10.52
CA ASP A 89 2.69 44.77 9.10
C ASP A 89 2.91 46.29 9.00
N ASP A 90 3.38 46.82 7.86
CA ASP A 90 3.71 48.25 7.63
C ASP A 90 2.57 49.25 7.95
N ILE A 91 1.38 48.74 8.27
CA ILE A 91 0.14 49.45 8.61
C ILE A 91 -0.20 49.38 10.12
N GLY A 92 0.66 48.79 10.96
CA GLY A 92 0.49 48.77 12.42
C GLY A 92 -0.60 47.83 12.96
N ILE A 93 -1.11 46.90 12.14
CA ILE A 93 -2.11 45.91 12.57
C ILE A 93 -1.43 44.56 12.81
N SER A 94 -1.54 44.05 14.04
CA SER A 94 -1.08 42.72 14.43
C SER A 94 -2.11 41.69 13.99
N ILE A 95 -1.90 41.00 12.86
CA ILE A 95 -2.87 40.00 12.37
C ILE A 95 -2.25 38.65 12.00
N VAL A 96 -0.96 38.53 11.66
CA VAL A 96 -0.43 37.22 11.24
C VAL A 96 0.32 36.54 12.37
N HIS A 97 -0.38 35.70 13.13
CA HIS A 97 0.26 34.74 14.02
C HIS A 97 1.08 33.75 13.20
N ARG A 98 2.41 33.88 13.26
CA ARG A 98 3.31 33.05 12.45
C ARG A 98 3.64 31.74 13.16
N PRO A 99 3.71 30.61 12.42
CA PRO A 99 4.24 29.35 12.92
C PRO A 99 5.67 29.49 13.44
N ALA A 100 6.14 28.50 14.20
CA ALA A 100 7.54 28.40 14.55
C ALA A 100 8.36 27.85 13.37
N LEU A 101 7.78 26.98 12.56
CA LEU A 101 8.40 26.43 11.35
C LEU A 101 7.45 26.52 10.16
N THR A 102 7.93 27.09 9.06
CA THR A 102 7.22 27.20 7.79
C THR A 102 8.09 26.67 6.66
N VAL A 103 7.58 25.69 5.89
CA VAL A 103 8.24 25.12 4.71
C VAL A 103 7.24 25.09 3.56
N GLU A 104 7.35 26.04 2.63
CA GLU A 104 6.30 26.23 1.62
C GLU A 104 6.81 26.51 0.21
N ASN A 105 6.09 25.98 -0.79
CA ASN A 105 6.35 26.26 -2.21
C ASN A 105 7.79 25.96 -2.65
N ASN A 106 8.43 24.92 -2.10
CA ASN A 106 9.77 24.51 -2.51
C ASN A 106 9.66 23.36 -3.51
N GLU A 107 9.69 23.68 -4.80
CA GLU A 107 9.39 22.74 -5.89
C GLU A 107 10.33 21.52 -5.92
N ASN A 108 11.60 21.72 -5.58
CA ASN A 108 12.65 20.69 -5.70
C ASN A 108 13.05 20.09 -4.35
N LEU A 109 12.43 20.50 -3.24
CA LEU A 109 12.85 20.05 -1.91
C LEU A 109 12.39 18.62 -1.66
N GLU A 110 13.33 17.68 -1.68
CA GLU A 110 13.10 16.24 -1.52
C GLU A 110 13.09 15.82 -0.05
N ASP A 111 13.96 16.39 0.79
CA ASP A 111 14.07 16.00 2.21
C ASP A 111 14.45 17.17 3.12
N ILE A 112 13.93 17.13 4.35
CA ILE A 112 14.25 18.08 5.42
C ILE A 112 14.38 17.34 6.75
N ASP A 113 15.56 17.40 7.35
CA ASP A 113 15.80 16.79 8.66
C ASP A 113 16.43 17.78 9.65
N PHE A 114 15.93 17.72 10.89
CA PHE A 114 16.48 18.43 12.03
C PHE A 114 16.77 17.42 13.15
N PRO A 115 17.86 16.65 13.03
CA PRO A 115 18.08 15.45 13.85
C PRO A 115 18.23 15.76 15.35
N SER A 116 18.66 16.98 15.67
CA SER A 116 18.83 17.46 17.05
C SER A 116 17.58 18.14 17.63
N LEU A 117 16.50 18.33 16.85
CA LEU A 117 15.40 19.20 17.24
C LEU A 117 14.55 18.56 18.36
N LYS A 118 14.60 19.17 19.54
CA LYS A 118 13.88 18.68 20.73
C LYS A 118 12.62 19.47 21.01
N TYR A 119 12.66 20.79 20.84
CA TYR A 119 11.59 21.69 21.25
C TYR A 119 11.14 22.61 20.12
N LEU A 120 9.83 22.64 19.87
CA LEU A 120 9.22 23.55 18.92
C LEU A 120 7.98 24.14 19.59
N LYS A 121 7.85 25.46 19.59
CA LYS A 121 6.72 26.17 20.20
C LYS A 121 6.45 27.47 19.48
N SER A 122 5.18 27.72 19.16
CA SER A 122 4.67 29.05 18.82
C SER A 122 3.63 29.48 19.86
N LYS A 123 3.41 30.79 20.00
CA LYS A 123 2.38 31.35 20.89
C LYS A 123 0.99 30.84 20.53
N ASN A 124 0.70 30.75 19.22
CA ASN A 124 -0.58 30.31 18.70
C ASN A 124 -0.39 29.17 17.68
N PRO A 125 -1.33 28.21 17.63
CA PRO A 125 -1.39 27.23 16.54
C PRO A 125 -1.73 27.91 15.20
N PRO A 126 -1.30 27.33 14.05
CA PRO A 126 -0.43 26.16 13.94
C PRO A 126 1.03 26.50 14.29
N TRP A 127 1.74 25.54 14.88
CA TRP A 127 3.17 25.70 15.20
C TRP A 127 4.08 25.35 14.02
N ILE A 128 3.60 24.46 13.14
CA ILE A 128 4.33 23.96 11.99
C ILE A 128 3.40 24.00 10.79
N VAL A 129 3.89 24.54 9.68
CA VAL A 129 3.19 24.53 8.41
C VAL A 129 4.14 24.03 7.33
N ILE A 130 3.73 22.97 6.64
CA ILE A 130 4.43 22.41 5.47
C ILE A 130 3.38 22.24 4.36
N ARG A 131 3.52 22.98 3.25
CA ARG A 131 2.56 22.95 2.14
C ARG A 131 3.18 23.31 0.79
N ASN A 132 2.60 22.80 -0.28
CA ASN A 132 3.03 22.99 -1.66
C ASN A 132 4.52 22.62 -1.91
N ASN A 133 5.02 21.53 -1.34
CA ASN A 133 6.34 20.98 -1.63
C ASN A 133 6.16 19.62 -2.35
N PRO A 134 6.06 19.61 -3.70
CA PRO A 134 5.51 18.46 -4.44
C PRO A 134 6.37 17.19 -4.37
N VAL A 135 7.67 17.32 -4.15
CA VAL A 135 8.62 16.18 -4.07
C VAL A 135 9.12 15.91 -2.65
N LEU A 136 8.61 16.63 -1.64
CA LEU A 136 9.08 16.51 -0.27
C LEU A 136 8.63 15.20 0.37
N VAL A 137 9.60 14.44 0.85
CA VAL A 137 9.47 13.19 1.60
C VAL A 137 9.90 13.49 3.04
N LEU A 138 9.02 13.27 4.03
CA LEU A 138 9.34 13.53 5.43
C LEU A 138 9.97 12.29 6.05
N SER A 139 11.22 12.03 5.67
CA SER A 139 11.96 10.86 6.11
C SER A 139 12.61 11.06 7.50
N GLY A 140 13.14 9.98 8.07
CA GLY A 140 13.96 10.02 9.28
C GLY A 140 13.26 10.48 10.57
N ARG A 141 14.08 10.82 11.58
CA ARG A 141 13.61 11.09 12.95
C ARG A 141 12.75 12.35 13.06
N PHE A 142 13.04 13.38 12.26
CA PHE A 142 12.24 14.60 12.26
C PHE A 142 10.86 14.35 11.64
N GLY A 143 10.78 13.64 10.51
CA GLY A 143 9.52 13.25 9.90
C GLY A 143 8.62 12.42 10.83
N GLU A 144 9.17 11.40 11.50
CA GLU A 144 8.45 10.60 12.51
C GLU A 144 7.89 11.47 13.63
N LYS A 145 8.69 12.42 14.14
CA LYS A 145 8.30 13.32 15.22
C LYS A 145 7.18 14.28 14.79
N LEU A 146 7.21 14.78 13.56
CA LEU A 146 6.13 15.60 13.00
C LEU A 146 4.83 14.79 12.88
N ARG A 147 4.92 13.54 12.43
CA ARG A 147 3.77 12.63 12.33
C ARG A 147 3.14 12.37 13.70
N ASP A 148 3.95 12.03 14.72
CA ASP A 148 3.48 11.82 16.10
C ASP A 148 2.81 13.09 16.67
N LEU A 149 3.40 14.26 16.40
CA LEU A 149 2.85 15.54 16.85
C LEU A 149 1.51 15.87 16.17
N LYS A 150 1.39 15.65 14.86
CA LYS A 150 0.13 15.83 14.10
C LYS A 150 -0.95 14.86 14.59
N GLN A 151 -0.59 13.61 14.90
CA GLN A 151 -1.52 12.60 15.40
C GLN A 151 -2.06 12.96 16.79
N LYS A 152 -1.19 13.40 17.70
CA LYS A 152 -1.56 13.79 19.08
C LYS A 152 -2.27 15.14 19.15
N HIS A 153 -1.89 16.09 18.28
CA HIS A 153 -2.34 17.48 18.35
C HIS A 153 -2.56 18.07 16.95
N LYS A 154 -3.66 17.66 16.29
CA LYS A 154 -3.99 18.04 14.90
C LYS A 154 -3.92 19.54 14.61
N GLN A 155 -4.27 20.37 15.58
CA GLN A 155 -4.25 21.83 15.44
C GLN A 155 -2.83 22.44 15.43
N LEU A 156 -1.79 21.71 15.82
CA LEU A 156 -0.42 22.23 15.90
C LEU A 156 0.35 22.09 14.59
N VAL A 157 -0.07 21.21 13.68
CA VAL A 157 0.69 20.87 12.47
C VAL A 157 -0.23 20.83 11.25
N VAL A 158 0.06 21.67 10.26
CA VAL A 158 -0.56 21.65 8.94
C VAL A 158 0.41 20.98 7.97
N LEU A 159 -0.02 19.87 7.34
CA LEU A 159 0.69 19.25 6.22
C LEU A 159 -0.33 19.08 5.09
N ASP A 160 -0.13 19.78 3.97
CA ASP A 160 -1.04 19.80 2.80
C ASP A 160 -0.41 19.20 1.53
N ASP A 161 0.74 18.51 1.66
CA ASP A 161 1.45 17.94 0.51
C ASP A 161 0.95 16.53 0.12
N ALA A 162 0.71 16.33 -1.17
CA ALA A 162 0.24 15.06 -1.76
C ALA A 162 1.19 13.88 -1.49
N SER A 163 2.48 14.15 -1.30
CA SER A 163 3.52 13.20 -0.90
C SER A 163 3.37 12.72 0.55
N SER A 164 2.83 13.55 1.46
CA SER A 164 2.54 13.14 2.86
C SER A 164 1.35 12.17 2.98
N ILE A 165 0.52 12.09 1.93
CA ILE A 165 -0.57 11.11 1.80
C ILE A 165 -0.03 9.78 1.24
N LEU A 166 1.00 9.84 0.39
CA LEU A 166 1.68 8.68 -0.19
C LEU A 166 2.62 7.97 0.79
N GLU A 167 3.29 8.68 1.71
CA GLU A 167 4.12 8.02 2.74
C GLU A 167 3.30 7.25 3.79
N ASN A 168 2.05 7.67 4.06
CA ASN A 168 1.14 6.85 4.86
C ASN A 168 0.76 5.53 4.14
N ALA A 169 0.97 5.42 2.82
CA ALA A 169 0.79 4.18 2.07
C ALA A 169 2.08 3.34 2.04
N THR A 170 3.27 3.95 2.08
CA THR A 170 4.56 3.23 2.12
C THR A 170 4.95 2.73 3.52
N TYR A 171 4.60 3.45 4.59
CA TYR A 171 4.82 3.00 5.99
C TYR A 171 3.95 1.78 6.39
N ILE A 172 3.06 1.32 5.51
CA ILE A 172 2.25 0.12 5.69
C ILE A 172 2.93 -1.10 5.04
N MET A 173 3.96 -0.89 4.21
CA MET A 173 4.64 -1.95 3.47
C MET A 173 5.99 -2.36 4.07
N ASP A 174 6.61 -1.54 4.93
CA ASP A 174 7.81 -1.93 5.68
C ASP A 174 7.44 -2.38 7.10
N GLY A 175 7.78 -3.62 7.42
CA GLY A 175 7.28 -4.44 8.52
C GLY A 175 7.65 -4.03 9.95
N ASN A 176 7.60 -2.75 10.32
CA ASN A 176 7.72 -2.31 11.72
C ASN A 176 6.36 -2.02 12.35
N ILE A 177 5.79 -3.06 12.96
CA ILE A 177 4.58 -3.01 13.80
C ILE A 177 4.88 -2.24 15.09
N THR A 178 4.78 -0.91 15.07
CA THR A 178 4.50 -0.08 16.27
C THR A 178 3.94 1.27 15.78
N ALA A 179 2.72 1.73 16.00
CA ALA A 179 1.61 1.36 16.86
C ALA A 179 0.28 1.49 16.06
N GLY A 180 0.11 0.64 15.06
CA GLY A 180 -1.19 0.42 14.45
C GLY A 180 -2.14 -0.20 15.46
N GLU A 181 -3.42 0.19 15.43
CA GLU A 181 -4.44 -0.49 16.21
C GLU A 181 -4.35 -2.01 15.99
N LYS A 182 -4.21 -2.79 17.09
CA LYS A 182 -4.05 -4.25 17.03
C LYS A 182 -5.10 -4.86 16.11
N ILE A 183 -4.70 -5.78 15.23
CA ILE A 183 -5.57 -6.39 14.22
C ILE A 183 -6.85 -6.98 14.83
N GLU A 184 -6.77 -7.50 16.06
CA GLU A 184 -7.90 -7.98 16.86
C GLU A 184 -9.01 -6.94 17.03
N LYS A 185 -8.66 -5.66 17.25
CA LYS A 185 -9.63 -4.57 17.36
C LYS A 185 -10.27 -4.25 16.02
N VAL A 186 -9.51 -4.27 14.93
CA VAL A 186 -10.04 -4.09 13.57
C VAL A 186 -11.01 -5.21 13.21
N LEU A 187 -10.63 -6.47 13.47
CA LEU A 187 -11.49 -7.62 13.26
C LEU A 187 -12.76 -7.57 14.10
N LYS A 188 -12.66 -7.12 15.37
CA LYS A 188 -13.81 -6.95 16.25
C LYS A 188 -14.74 -5.82 15.77
N ARG A 189 -14.18 -4.72 15.27
CA ARG A 189 -14.95 -3.58 14.73
C ARG A 189 -15.84 -4.00 13.57
N TYR A 190 -15.33 -4.88 12.70
CA TYR A 190 -16.01 -5.29 11.48
C TYR A 190 -16.51 -6.73 11.50
N GLU A 191 -16.65 -7.33 12.68
CA GLU A 191 -16.92 -8.76 12.86
C GLU A 191 -18.18 -9.23 12.13
N ASN A 192 -19.27 -8.47 12.24
CA ASN A 192 -20.54 -8.81 11.60
C ASN A 192 -20.41 -8.79 10.08
N ILE A 193 -19.81 -7.74 9.50
CA ILE A 193 -19.63 -7.62 8.05
C ILE A 193 -18.75 -8.75 7.53
N ILE A 194 -17.67 -9.09 8.24
CA ILE A 194 -16.78 -10.19 7.85
C ILE A 194 -17.55 -11.52 7.85
N LYS A 195 -18.28 -11.83 8.93
CA LYS A 195 -19.08 -13.06 9.05
C LYS A 195 -20.18 -13.15 8.01
N GLU A 196 -20.83 -12.03 7.72
CA GLU A 196 -22.03 -11.94 6.88
C GLU A 196 -21.73 -11.56 5.44
N ASN A 197 -20.49 -11.37 5.00
CA ASN A 197 -20.26 -10.96 3.60
C ASN A 197 -19.01 -11.54 2.96
N MET A 198 -18.02 -11.99 3.74
CA MET A 198 -16.76 -12.45 3.18
C MET A 198 -16.94 -13.78 2.43
N ILE A 199 -16.44 -13.82 1.20
CA ILE A 199 -16.43 -15.04 0.40
C ILE A 199 -15.48 -16.10 1.00
N GLN A 200 -15.87 -17.37 0.93
CA GLN A 200 -14.96 -18.45 1.27
C GLN A 200 -13.98 -18.69 0.13
N VAL A 201 -12.70 -18.87 0.46
CA VAL A 201 -11.64 -19.15 -0.51
C VAL A 201 -11.12 -20.56 -0.23
N ALA A 202 -11.08 -21.41 -1.27
CA ALA A 202 -10.50 -22.74 -1.14
C ALA A 202 -9.00 -22.66 -0.84
N GLU A 203 -8.44 -23.63 -0.12
CA GLU A 203 -7.01 -23.65 0.22
C GLU A 203 -6.09 -23.70 -1.02
N ASN A 204 -4.91 -23.10 -0.88
CA ASN A 204 -3.86 -23.12 -1.91
C ASN A 204 -3.14 -24.47 -1.84
N GLY A 205 -3.44 -25.34 -2.80
CA GLY A 205 -2.56 -26.44 -3.16
C GLY A 205 -1.87 -26.09 -4.47
N SER A 206 -0.53 -26.13 -4.50
CA SER A 206 0.15 -26.35 -5.78
C SER A 206 -0.32 -27.70 -6.29
N LEU A 207 -1.23 -27.70 -7.26
CA LEU A 207 -1.73 -28.91 -7.90
C LEU A 207 -0.73 -29.36 -8.96
N SER A 208 0.42 -29.86 -8.54
CA SER A 208 1.36 -30.48 -9.47
C SER A 208 0.92 -31.93 -9.71
N LEU A 209 0.51 -32.25 -10.94
CA LEU A 209 0.36 -33.63 -11.40
C LEU A 209 1.75 -34.24 -11.59
N VAL A 210 2.45 -34.56 -10.49
CA VAL A 210 3.58 -35.48 -10.57
C VAL A 210 3.01 -36.87 -10.69
N LEU A 211 3.12 -37.46 -11.88
CA LEU A 211 2.83 -38.86 -12.13
C LEU A 211 3.84 -39.72 -11.35
N GLY A 212 3.39 -40.30 -10.23
CA GLY A 212 4.16 -41.27 -9.43
C GLY A 212 3.70 -41.33 -7.97
N ASP A 213 3.86 -42.50 -7.35
CA ASP A 213 3.58 -42.77 -5.92
C ASP A 213 4.56 -42.04 -5.00
N THR A 214 4.50 -40.71 -5.03
CA THR A 214 5.30 -39.84 -4.16
C THR A 214 4.39 -39.16 -3.14
N PRO A 215 4.89 -38.80 -1.94
CA PRO A 215 4.12 -38.06 -0.93
C PRO A 215 3.51 -36.73 -1.44
N ARG A 216 4.05 -36.15 -2.53
CA ARG A 216 3.52 -34.95 -3.18
C ARG A 216 2.26 -35.23 -4.00
N ALA A 217 2.16 -36.41 -4.62
CA ALA A 217 0.99 -36.81 -5.40
C ALA A 217 -0.22 -37.09 -4.49
N SER A 218 -0.01 -37.74 -3.34
CA SER A 218 -1.08 -37.98 -2.35
C SER A 218 -1.61 -36.69 -1.73
N LYS A 219 -0.73 -35.73 -1.39
CA LYS A 219 -1.12 -34.39 -0.93
C LYS A 219 -1.95 -33.65 -1.99
N SER A 220 -1.57 -33.72 -3.26
CA SER A 220 -2.29 -33.07 -4.35
C SER A 220 -3.67 -33.68 -4.58
N GLN A 221 -3.79 -35.01 -4.56
CA GLN A 221 -5.07 -35.72 -4.67
C GLN A 221 -6.00 -35.40 -3.50
N ARG A 222 -5.47 -35.32 -2.28
CA ARG A 222 -6.22 -34.89 -1.09
C ARG A 222 -6.82 -33.49 -1.30
N LEU A 223 -6.01 -32.52 -1.71
CA LEU A 223 -6.45 -31.14 -1.91
C LEU A 223 -7.47 -31.00 -3.05
N ILE A 224 -7.34 -31.80 -4.11
CA ILE A 224 -8.35 -31.87 -5.18
C ILE A 224 -9.67 -32.43 -4.63
N SER A 225 -9.61 -33.53 -3.87
CA SER A 225 -10.78 -34.14 -3.25
C SER A 225 -11.49 -33.16 -2.31
N GLU A 226 -10.77 -32.52 -1.38
CA GLU A 226 -11.32 -31.52 -0.46
C GLU A 226 -11.93 -30.32 -1.20
N ARG A 227 -11.30 -29.87 -2.28
CA ARG A 227 -11.79 -28.77 -3.13
C ARG A 227 -13.11 -29.13 -3.80
N ILE A 228 -13.20 -30.31 -4.42
CA ILE A 228 -14.43 -30.77 -5.08
C ILE A 228 -15.54 -30.99 -4.05
N GLN A 229 -15.25 -31.59 -2.89
CA GLN A 229 -16.25 -31.74 -1.81
C GLN A 229 -16.85 -30.40 -1.39
N LYS A 230 -16.01 -29.39 -1.18
CA LYS A 230 -16.47 -28.04 -0.87
C LYS A 230 -17.33 -27.46 -2.00
N MET A 231 -16.94 -27.65 -3.26
CA MET A 231 -17.73 -27.17 -4.39
C MET A 231 -19.12 -27.81 -4.47
N LEU A 232 -19.26 -29.10 -4.15
CA LEU A 232 -20.54 -29.83 -4.21
C LEU A 232 -21.59 -29.33 -3.22
N VAL A 233 -21.17 -28.72 -2.10
CA VAL A 233 -22.07 -28.21 -1.06
C VAL A 233 -22.34 -26.71 -1.17
N MET A 234 -21.63 -26.02 -2.06
CA MET A 234 -21.74 -24.57 -2.23
C MET A 234 -22.72 -24.24 -3.35
N LYS A 235 -23.51 -23.18 -3.14
CA LYS A 235 -24.53 -22.76 -4.10
C LYS A 235 -23.95 -21.94 -5.24
N HIS A 236 -22.93 -21.14 -4.95
CA HIS A 236 -22.29 -20.23 -5.89
C HIS A 236 -20.80 -20.52 -5.93
N VAL A 237 -20.34 -21.20 -6.98
CA VAL A 237 -18.93 -21.53 -7.13
C VAL A 237 -18.33 -20.71 -8.27
N VAL A 238 -17.22 -20.03 -7.99
CA VAL A 238 -16.43 -19.29 -8.97
C VAL A 238 -15.04 -19.91 -9.05
N LEU A 239 -14.64 -20.29 -10.26
CA LEU A 239 -13.29 -20.74 -10.56
C LEU A 239 -12.56 -19.63 -11.29
N ILE A 240 -11.39 -19.22 -10.81
CA ILE A 240 -10.53 -18.22 -11.44
C ILE A 240 -9.30 -18.93 -11.99
N GLY A 241 -9.13 -18.92 -13.30
CA GLY A 241 -8.02 -19.54 -14.01
C GLY A 241 -7.14 -18.52 -14.73
N THR A 242 -5.88 -18.85 -14.93
CA THR A 242 -4.94 -18.06 -15.73
C THR A 242 -5.00 -18.36 -17.23
N GLU A 243 -5.65 -19.47 -17.60
CA GLU A 243 -5.75 -20.00 -18.96
C GLU A 243 -7.22 -20.09 -19.40
N ASP A 244 -7.49 -20.47 -20.65
CA ASP A 244 -8.85 -20.61 -21.16
C ASP A 244 -9.54 -21.92 -20.73
N ASP A 245 -8.78 -22.89 -20.20
CA ASP A 245 -9.27 -24.21 -19.81
C ASP A 245 -9.36 -24.35 -18.27
N PRO A 246 -10.54 -24.68 -17.70
CA PRO A 246 -10.73 -24.87 -16.26
C PRO A 246 -9.85 -25.98 -15.66
N SER A 247 -9.23 -26.82 -16.49
CA SER A 247 -8.23 -27.81 -16.11
C SER A 247 -7.02 -27.21 -15.39
N CYS A 248 -6.71 -25.92 -15.63
CA CYS A 248 -5.65 -25.23 -14.90
C CYS A 248 -5.97 -25.04 -13.40
N VAL A 249 -7.26 -25.06 -13.03
CA VAL A 249 -7.75 -24.96 -11.64
C VAL A 249 -8.16 -26.31 -11.07
N LEU A 250 -8.78 -27.17 -11.87
CA LEU A 250 -9.20 -28.53 -11.53
C LEU A 250 -8.67 -29.51 -12.57
N PRO A 251 -7.54 -30.18 -12.29
CA PRO A 251 -6.85 -30.99 -13.28
C PRO A 251 -7.73 -32.07 -13.92
N LYS A 252 -7.77 -32.09 -15.26
CA LYS A 252 -8.51 -33.06 -16.08
C LYS A 252 -10.03 -33.01 -15.90
N ILE A 253 -10.59 -31.87 -15.49
CA ILE A 253 -12.03 -31.68 -15.47
C ILE A 253 -12.59 -31.80 -16.91
N PRO A 254 -13.68 -32.55 -17.14
CA PRO A 254 -14.17 -32.78 -18.49
C PRO A 254 -14.92 -31.55 -19.01
N THR A 255 -14.60 -31.09 -20.21
CA THR A 255 -15.24 -29.92 -20.85
C THR A 255 -16.04 -30.29 -22.10
N THR A 256 -16.13 -31.59 -22.42
CA THR A 256 -16.79 -32.10 -23.64
C THR A 256 -18.02 -32.95 -23.27
N PRO A 257 -19.19 -32.77 -23.93
CA PRO A 257 -20.40 -33.53 -23.63
C PRO A 257 -20.17 -35.04 -23.61
N GLY A 258 -20.70 -35.71 -22.58
CA GLY A 258 -20.61 -37.17 -22.44
C GLY A 258 -19.29 -37.69 -21.89
N LYS A 259 -18.28 -36.84 -21.66
CA LYS A 259 -17.07 -37.22 -20.92
C LYS A 259 -17.31 -37.12 -19.41
N ASP A 260 -16.74 -38.06 -18.68
CA ASP A 260 -16.68 -38.03 -17.23
C ASP A 260 -15.24 -38.08 -16.71
N ARG A 261 -15.09 -37.70 -15.44
CA ARG A 261 -13.83 -37.77 -14.73
C ARG A 261 -14.09 -38.22 -13.31
N THR A 262 -13.41 -39.28 -12.90
CA THR A 262 -13.39 -39.74 -11.52
C THR A 262 -12.13 -39.23 -10.80
N TYR A 263 -12.34 -38.64 -9.63
CA TYR A 263 -11.33 -38.29 -8.64
C TYR A 263 -11.48 -39.23 -7.45
N GLU A 264 -10.41 -39.94 -7.10
CA GLU A 264 -10.40 -40.90 -5.99
C GLU A 264 -9.32 -40.47 -4.99
N TYR A 265 -9.68 -40.48 -3.72
CA TYR A 265 -8.74 -40.26 -2.62
C TYR A 265 -9.24 -41.00 -1.38
N ASP A 266 -8.39 -41.86 -0.82
CA ASP A 266 -8.71 -42.71 0.33
C ASP A 266 -10.00 -43.52 0.10
N THR A 267 -11.03 -43.37 0.93
CA THR A 267 -12.33 -44.05 0.81
C THR A 267 -13.37 -43.25 0.03
N THR A 268 -12.98 -42.10 -0.55
CA THR A 268 -13.87 -41.20 -1.28
C THR A 268 -13.67 -41.28 -2.79
N LYS A 269 -14.78 -41.31 -3.52
CA LYS A 269 -14.82 -41.31 -4.99
C LYS A 269 -15.80 -40.26 -5.48
N MET A 270 -15.35 -39.42 -6.42
CA MET A 270 -16.16 -38.37 -7.04
C MET A 270 -16.11 -38.52 -8.55
N THR A 271 -17.24 -38.80 -9.17
CA THR A 271 -17.35 -38.81 -10.62
C THR A 271 -18.11 -37.56 -11.08
N LEU A 272 -17.47 -36.73 -11.89
CA LEU A 272 -18.09 -35.57 -12.53
C LEU A 272 -18.37 -35.90 -13.98
N ARG A 273 -19.65 -35.82 -14.39
CA ARG A 273 -20.07 -36.00 -15.78
C ARG A 273 -20.47 -34.65 -16.36
N PHE A 274 -19.76 -34.20 -17.39
CA PHE A 274 -20.02 -32.91 -18.00
C PHE A 274 -21.34 -32.94 -18.77
N LYS A 275 -22.17 -31.93 -18.52
CA LYS A 275 -23.50 -31.80 -19.12
C LYS A 275 -23.49 -30.75 -20.22
N ASN A 276 -23.18 -29.51 -19.88
CA ASN A 276 -23.09 -28.41 -20.83
C ASN A 276 -22.24 -27.25 -20.28
N SER A 277 -21.96 -26.30 -21.16
CA SER A 277 -21.39 -25.01 -20.78
C SER A 277 -22.05 -23.89 -21.58
N MET A 278 -22.15 -22.71 -20.97
CA MET A 278 -22.73 -21.53 -21.59
C MET A 278 -21.81 -20.33 -21.35
N GLU A 279 -21.55 -19.57 -22.41
CA GLU A 279 -20.82 -18.30 -22.28
C GLU A 279 -21.68 -17.26 -21.56
N VAL A 280 -21.11 -16.62 -20.55
CA VAL A 280 -21.80 -15.63 -19.70
C VAL A 280 -21.33 -14.22 -20.05
N SER A 281 -20.04 -14.07 -20.37
CA SER A 281 -19.39 -12.83 -20.78
C SER A 281 -18.05 -13.19 -21.45
N ASN A 282 -17.34 -12.19 -21.96
CA ASN A 282 -16.09 -12.35 -22.72
C ASN A 282 -15.03 -13.20 -21.99
N ASN A 283 -14.93 -13.07 -20.66
CA ASN A 283 -13.96 -13.83 -19.86
C ASN A 283 -14.64 -14.86 -18.94
N SER A 284 -15.95 -15.10 -19.08
CA SER A 284 -16.73 -15.92 -18.16
C SER A 284 -17.55 -16.99 -18.87
N ARG A 285 -17.41 -18.23 -18.43
CA ARG A 285 -18.23 -19.36 -18.91
C ARG A 285 -18.78 -20.15 -17.73
N ARG A 286 -20.07 -20.45 -17.78
CA ARG A 286 -20.74 -21.33 -16.83
C ARG A 286 -20.62 -22.77 -17.28
N PHE A 287 -20.35 -23.68 -16.34
CA PHE A 287 -20.30 -25.11 -16.57
C PHE A 287 -21.27 -25.85 -15.63
N GLU A 288 -21.98 -26.84 -16.16
CA GLU A 288 -22.86 -27.73 -15.40
C GLU A 288 -22.37 -29.18 -15.47
N TYR A 289 -22.41 -29.86 -14.33
CA TYR A 289 -22.05 -31.27 -14.18
C TYR A 289 -23.08 -32.01 -13.33
N ASP A 290 -23.34 -33.26 -13.69
CA ASP A 290 -23.90 -34.23 -12.77
C ASP A 290 -22.73 -34.86 -11.99
N ALA A 291 -22.83 -34.86 -10.66
CA ALA A 291 -21.77 -35.33 -9.79
C ALA A 291 -22.24 -36.50 -8.91
N GLU A 292 -21.47 -37.57 -8.89
CA GLU A 292 -21.69 -38.72 -8.02
C GLU A 292 -20.57 -38.77 -6.98
N PHE A 293 -20.94 -38.71 -5.69
CA PHE A 293 -20.02 -38.79 -4.58
C PHE A 293 -20.29 -40.05 -3.77
N THR A 294 -19.28 -40.90 -3.64
CA THR A 294 -19.31 -42.12 -2.85
C THR A 294 -18.31 -42.02 -1.71
N SER A 295 -18.77 -42.29 -0.48
CA SER A 295 -17.95 -42.37 0.73
C SER A 295 -18.46 -43.52 1.58
N GLU A 296 -17.57 -44.38 2.07
CA GLU A 296 -17.94 -45.52 2.95
C GLU A 296 -19.14 -46.34 2.41
N ASN A 297 -19.15 -46.63 1.11
CA ASN A 297 -20.22 -47.34 0.38
C ASN A 297 -21.59 -46.63 0.31
N LYS A 298 -21.67 -45.34 0.66
CA LYS A 298 -22.86 -44.52 0.43
C LYS A 298 -22.63 -43.60 -0.76
N THR A 299 -23.49 -43.71 -1.77
CA THR A 299 -23.48 -42.85 -2.95
C THR A 299 -24.54 -41.76 -2.82
N ARG A 300 -24.17 -40.51 -3.14
CA ARG A 300 -25.05 -39.36 -3.24
C ARG A 300 -24.87 -38.67 -4.59
N LEU A 301 -25.98 -38.24 -5.18
CA LEU A 301 -25.99 -37.49 -6.43
C LEU A 301 -26.14 -36.00 -6.14
N PHE A 302 -25.33 -35.20 -6.83
CA PHE A 302 -25.29 -33.75 -6.72
C PHE A 302 -25.34 -33.14 -8.11
N LYS A 303 -25.76 -31.87 -8.17
CA LYS A 303 -25.51 -31.01 -9.33
C LYS A 303 -24.39 -30.06 -8.96
N LEU A 304 -23.38 -29.99 -9.81
CA LEU A 304 -22.29 -29.05 -9.66
C LEU A 304 -22.38 -28.01 -10.78
N GLU A 305 -22.50 -26.74 -10.39
CA GLU A 305 -22.47 -25.61 -11.30
C GLU A 305 -21.39 -24.63 -10.83
N PHE A 306 -20.58 -24.14 -11.77
CA PHE A 306 -19.65 -23.06 -11.47
C PHE A 306 -19.50 -22.09 -12.64
N VAL A 307 -19.11 -20.85 -12.32
CA VAL A 307 -18.66 -19.85 -13.29
C VAL A 307 -17.13 -19.90 -13.33
N TYR A 308 -16.58 -20.22 -14.49
CA TYR A 308 -15.15 -20.12 -14.76
C TYR A 308 -14.84 -18.74 -15.34
N PHE A 309 -13.87 -18.06 -14.73
CA PHE A 309 -13.39 -16.75 -15.13
C PHE A 309 -11.92 -16.83 -15.54
N VAL A 310 -11.63 -16.37 -16.76
CA VAL A 310 -10.28 -16.33 -17.32
C VAL A 310 -9.63 -15.00 -16.94
N TRP A 311 -8.65 -15.06 -16.04
CA TRP A 311 -7.90 -13.91 -15.55
C TRP A 311 -6.84 -13.43 -16.54
N GLY A 312 -6.22 -14.36 -17.28
CA GLY A 312 -5.07 -14.05 -18.15
C GLY A 312 -5.36 -13.08 -19.30
N SER A 313 -6.62 -13.01 -19.74
CA SER A 313 -7.11 -12.16 -20.83
C SER A 313 -7.73 -10.84 -20.35
N LEU A 314 -7.65 -10.55 -19.05
CA LEU A 314 -8.44 -9.49 -18.44
C LEU A 314 -7.88 -8.09 -18.72
N ASP A 315 -8.70 -7.23 -19.33
CA ASP A 315 -8.43 -5.79 -19.43
C ASP A 315 -9.38 -5.02 -18.50
N LEU A 316 -8.84 -4.46 -17.42
CA LEU A 316 -9.63 -3.68 -16.45
C LEU A 316 -10.30 -2.45 -17.06
N ASN A 317 -9.78 -1.89 -18.15
CA ASN A 317 -10.40 -0.71 -18.77
C ASN A 317 -11.74 -1.08 -19.44
N VAL A 318 -11.93 -2.35 -19.81
CA VAL A 318 -13.12 -2.85 -20.53
C VAL A 318 -13.96 -3.80 -19.67
N ASN A 319 -13.34 -4.58 -18.78
CA ASN A 319 -13.98 -5.72 -18.11
C ASN A 319 -14.30 -5.50 -16.63
N VAL A 320 -14.18 -4.28 -16.09
CA VAL A 320 -14.55 -4.00 -14.68
C VAL A 320 -15.99 -4.36 -14.37
N GLU A 321 -16.92 -4.15 -15.30
CA GLU A 321 -18.32 -4.53 -15.11
C GLU A 321 -18.50 -6.04 -14.97
N GLU A 322 -17.74 -6.84 -15.73
CA GLU A 322 -17.78 -8.30 -15.65
C GLU A 322 -17.28 -8.80 -14.29
N LEU A 323 -16.19 -8.22 -13.77
CA LEU A 323 -15.70 -8.48 -12.42
C LEU A 323 -16.75 -8.11 -11.36
N LEU A 324 -17.38 -6.93 -11.47
CA LEU A 324 -18.43 -6.51 -10.54
C LEU A 324 -19.63 -7.48 -10.55
N ARG A 325 -20.05 -7.95 -11.73
CA ARG A 325 -21.10 -8.98 -11.85
C ARG A 325 -20.67 -10.30 -11.21
N LEU A 326 -19.41 -10.68 -11.33
CA LEU A 326 -18.86 -11.88 -10.67
C LEU A 326 -18.84 -11.73 -9.14
N LEU A 327 -18.48 -10.56 -8.62
CA LEU A 327 -18.56 -10.24 -7.19
C LEU A 327 -20.01 -10.24 -6.68
N GLN A 328 -20.94 -9.75 -7.51
CA GLN A 328 -22.38 -9.81 -7.23
C GLN A 328 -22.92 -11.24 -7.31
N PHE A 329 -22.36 -12.13 -8.12
CA PHE A 329 -22.74 -13.54 -8.14
C PHE A 329 -22.44 -14.22 -6.79
N CYS A 330 -21.33 -13.87 -6.15
CA CYS A 330 -20.93 -14.35 -4.82
C CYS A 330 -21.64 -13.60 -3.66
N LYS A 331 -22.94 -13.34 -3.80
CA LYS A 331 -23.72 -12.51 -2.86
C LYS A 331 -24.18 -13.18 -1.60
N ILE A 332 -24.22 -14.52 -1.57
CA ILE A 332 -24.73 -15.25 -0.42
C ILE A 332 -23.54 -15.71 0.44
N PRO A 333 -23.38 -15.14 1.64
CA PRO A 333 -22.30 -15.50 2.57
C PRO A 333 -22.47 -16.95 3.04
N GLY A 334 -21.37 -17.66 3.24
CA GLY A 334 -21.41 -19.07 3.63
C GLY A 334 -21.86 -20.05 2.53
N HIS A 335 -22.38 -19.54 1.41
CA HIS A 335 -22.86 -20.32 0.27
C HIS A 335 -22.07 -20.08 -1.02
N SER A 336 -21.08 -19.19 -0.97
CA SER A 336 -20.23 -18.82 -2.10
C SER A 336 -18.79 -19.26 -1.86
N LEU A 337 -18.17 -19.86 -2.89
CA LEU A 337 -16.81 -20.37 -2.85
C LEU A 337 -16.01 -19.86 -4.05
N CYS A 338 -14.86 -19.26 -3.79
CA CYS A 338 -13.84 -18.98 -4.80
C CYS A 338 -12.77 -20.07 -4.80
N VAL A 339 -12.49 -20.60 -5.98
CA VAL A 339 -11.47 -21.61 -6.24
C VAL A 339 -10.54 -21.06 -7.32
N SER A 340 -9.23 -21.23 -7.16
CA SER A 340 -8.30 -20.70 -8.15
C SER A 340 -6.98 -21.45 -8.17
N ASN A 341 -6.24 -21.28 -9.28
CA ASN A 341 -4.83 -21.60 -9.39
C ASN A 341 -3.90 -20.38 -9.13
N ARG A 342 -4.39 -19.14 -9.24
CA ARG A 342 -3.68 -17.87 -8.94
C ARG A 342 -4.66 -16.69 -8.85
N HIS A 343 -4.34 -15.64 -8.09
CA HIS A 343 -5.12 -14.37 -7.99
C HIS A 343 -6.45 -14.45 -7.23
N LYS A 344 -6.66 -15.50 -6.44
CA LYS A 344 -7.83 -15.54 -5.53
C LYS A 344 -7.72 -14.53 -4.40
N GLU A 345 -6.51 -14.12 -4.04
CA GLU A 345 -6.22 -13.08 -3.05
C GLU A 345 -6.72 -11.73 -3.58
N VAL A 346 -6.44 -11.40 -4.84
CA VAL A 346 -7.02 -10.23 -5.49
C VAL A 346 -8.55 -10.32 -5.46
N PHE A 347 -9.12 -11.43 -5.91
CA PHE A 347 -10.57 -11.57 -5.97
C PHE A 347 -11.24 -11.45 -4.58
N SER A 348 -10.63 -12.01 -3.53
CA SER A 348 -11.16 -11.90 -2.18
C SER A 348 -11.04 -10.48 -1.64
N LEU A 349 -9.96 -9.75 -1.96
CA LEU A 349 -9.84 -8.33 -1.65
C LEU A 349 -10.92 -7.49 -2.38
N LEU A 350 -11.13 -7.73 -3.67
CA LEU A 350 -12.20 -7.06 -4.43
C LEU A 350 -13.59 -7.37 -3.87
N ASN A 351 -13.82 -8.61 -3.45
CA ASN A 351 -15.05 -9.00 -2.76
C ASN A 351 -15.23 -8.27 -1.42
N LEU A 352 -14.15 -8.03 -0.69
CA LEU A 352 -14.18 -7.27 0.55
C LEU A 352 -14.56 -5.81 0.28
N PHE A 353 -13.95 -5.15 -0.71
CA PHE A 353 -14.35 -3.81 -1.13
C PHE A 353 -15.81 -3.75 -1.55
N TYR A 354 -16.25 -4.67 -2.40
CA TYR A 354 -17.66 -4.75 -2.83
C TYR A 354 -18.59 -4.92 -1.64
N SER A 355 -18.23 -5.75 -0.67
CA SER A 355 -19.02 -5.98 0.53
C SER A 355 -19.16 -4.73 1.39
N PHE A 356 -18.07 -4.00 1.63
CA PHE A 356 -18.13 -2.76 2.42
C PHE A 356 -18.86 -1.63 1.68
N VAL A 357 -18.57 -1.43 0.39
CA VAL A 357 -19.07 -0.31 -0.39
C VAL A 357 -20.53 -0.51 -0.81
N VAL A 358 -20.88 -1.70 -1.30
CA VAL A 358 -22.18 -1.96 -1.95
C VAL A 358 -23.16 -2.69 -1.04
N ARG A 359 -22.70 -3.64 -0.21
CA ARG A 359 -23.61 -4.47 0.60
C ARG A 359 -23.88 -3.88 1.98
N ALA A 360 -22.81 -3.55 2.69
CA ALA A 360 -22.87 -3.04 4.05
C ALA A 360 -22.97 -1.51 4.11
N GLU A 361 -22.68 -0.82 3.00
CA GLU A 361 -22.63 0.65 2.89
C GLU A 361 -21.86 1.29 4.08
N THR A 362 -20.81 0.60 4.54
CA THR A 362 -20.10 0.94 5.76
C THR A 362 -18.76 1.57 5.42
N PRO A 363 -18.47 2.79 5.90
CA PRO A 363 -17.17 3.41 5.71
C PRO A 363 -16.06 2.55 6.31
N ILE A 364 -15.03 2.29 5.51
CA ILE A 364 -13.84 1.58 5.94
C ILE A 364 -12.59 2.27 5.39
N GLN A 365 -11.54 2.31 6.23
CA GLN A 365 -10.23 2.76 5.79
C GLN A 365 -9.58 1.69 4.92
N LEU A 366 -8.93 2.10 3.84
CA LEU A 366 -8.22 1.19 2.94
C LEU A 366 -7.23 0.28 3.71
N THR A 367 -6.56 0.85 4.71
CA THR A 367 -5.62 0.16 5.61
C THR A 367 -6.28 -0.96 6.41
N ASP A 368 -7.53 -0.78 6.82
CA ASP A 368 -8.27 -1.77 7.60
C ASP A 368 -8.75 -2.91 6.69
N VAL A 369 -9.14 -2.61 5.44
CA VAL A 369 -9.46 -3.62 4.42
C VAL A 369 -8.25 -4.55 4.20
N PHE A 370 -7.06 -4.00 4.00
CA PHE A 370 -5.84 -4.79 3.83
C PHE A 370 -5.50 -5.65 5.06
N LYS A 371 -5.64 -5.11 6.27
CA LYS A 371 -5.46 -5.88 7.51
C LYS A 371 -6.45 -7.05 7.58
N ILE A 372 -7.73 -6.81 7.28
CA ILE A 372 -8.75 -7.86 7.27
C ILE A 372 -8.42 -8.92 6.22
N HIS A 373 -8.05 -8.50 5.01
CA HIS A 373 -7.65 -9.40 3.94
C HIS A 373 -6.50 -10.31 4.38
N ASN A 374 -5.40 -9.73 4.89
CA ASN A 374 -4.25 -10.50 5.38
C ASN A 374 -4.62 -11.45 6.53
N ALA A 375 -5.52 -11.05 7.44
CA ALA A 375 -5.92 -11.90 8.56
C ALA A 375 -6.90 -13.03 8.21
N LYS A 376 -7.69 -12.88 7.14
CA LYS A 376 -8.85 -13.76 6.86
C LYS A 376 -8.78 -14.49 5.53
N CYS A 377 -8.03 -13.99 4.55
CA CYS A 377 -7.92 -14.58 3.21
C CYS A 377 -6.65 -15.43 3.07
N ASN A 378 -6.52 -16.47 3.91
CA ASN A 378 -5.40 -17.43 3.93
C ASN A 378 -4.00 -16.89 4.23
N GLY A 379 -3.83 -15.61 4.61
CA GLY A 379 -2.54 -15.06 5.04
C GLY A 379 -1.48 -14.92 3.94
N CYS A 380 -1.81 -15.22 2.68
CA CYS A 380 -0.93 -14.93 1.56
C CYS A 380 -0.95 -13.43 1.29
N MET A 381 0.23 -12.81 1.28
CA MET A 381 0.35 -11.41 0.90
C MET A 381 0.04 -11.25 -0.58
N LEU A 382 -0.67 -10.18 -0.92
CA LEU A 382 -0.81 -9.74 -2.30
C LEU A 382 0.59 -9.42 -2.83
N ASP A 383 0.93 -9.96 -3.99
CA ASP A 383 2.13 -9.52 -4.68
C ASP A 383 1.96 -8.06 -5.19
N ARG A 384 3.05 -7.44 -5.63
CA ARG A 384 3.01 -6.05 -6.12
C ARG A 384 2.06 -5.87 -7.31
N HIS A 385 1.94 -6.87 -8.18
CA HIS A 385 1.08 -6.82 -9.36
C HIS A 385 -0.39 -6.91 -8.96
N GLU A 386 -0.68 -7.81 -8.02
CA GLU A 386 -1.99 -7.99 -7.42
C GLU A 386 -2.47 -6.74 -6.70
N MET A 387 -1.57 -6.03 -6.03
CA MET A 387 -1.87 -4.74 -5.41
C MET A 387 -2.13 -3.64 -6.45
N ILE A 388 -1.24 -3.48 -7.45
CA ILE A 388 -1.43 -2.51 -8.54
C ILE A 388 -2.76 -2.77 -9.26
N PHE A 389 -3.05 -4.04 -9.56
CA PHE A 389 -4.30 -4.45 -10.18
C PHE A 389 -5.52 -4.06 -9.32
N SER A 390 -5.46 -4.32 -8.02
CA SER A 390 -6.55 -3.98 -7.09
C SER A 390 -6.78 -2.47 -7.02
N MET A 391 -5.70 -1.67 -7.00
CA MET A 391 -5.79 -0.21 -7.03
C MET A 391 -6.36 0.30 -8.36
N LYS A 392 -5.89 -0.25 -9.49
CA LYS A 392 -6.43 0.07 -10.81
C LYS A 392 -7.93 -0.23 -10.88
N PHE A 393 -8.36 -1.39 -10.41
CA PHE A 393 -9.78 -1.76 -10.37
C PHE A 393 -10.61 -0.73 -9.59
N LEU A 394 -10.16 -0.32 -8.39
CA LEU A 394 -10.88 0.65 -7.57
C LEU A 394 -10.99 2.03 -8.25
N LEU A 395 -9.94 2.48 -8.91
CA LEU A 395 -9.96 3.74 -9.66
C LEU A 395 -10.92 3.68 -10.83
N VAL A 396 -10.85 2.63 -11.67
CA VAL A 396 -11.76 2.47 -12.80
C VAL A 396 -13.21 2.40 -12.32
N TRP A 397 -13.47 1.62 -11.26
CA TRP A 397 -14.80 1.54 -10.67
C TRP A 397 -15.28 2.89 -10.10
N GLY A 398 -14.40 3.63 -9.42
CA GLY A 398 -14.70 4.97 -8.90
C GLY A 398 -14.99 6.00 -10.00
N ILE A 399 -14.28 5.93 -11.12
CA ILE A 399 -14.53 6.77 -12.30
C ILE A 399 -15.88 6.41 -12.94
N GLN A 400 -16.11 5.13 -13.24
CA GLN A 400 -17.32 4.67 -13.93
C GLN A 400 -18.60 4.90 -13.09
N SER A 401 -18.49 4.85 -11.76
CA SER A 401 -19.59 5.17 -10.85
C SER A 401 -19.82 6.68 -10.66
N GLY A 402 -18.96 7.54 -11.20
CA GLY A 402 -19.05 8.99 -11.02
C GLY A 402 -18.66 9.47 -9.62
N ALA A 403 -18.01 8.64 -8.80
CA ALA A 403 -17.61 8.96 -7.44
C ALA A 403 -16.37 9.88 -7.34
N LEU A 404 -15.63 10.06 -8.44
CA LEU A 404 -14.38 10.83 -8.49
C LEU A 404 -14.41 12.07 -9.42
N PRO A 405 -15.45 12.94 -9.40
CA PRO A 405 -15.60 13.99 -10.41
C PRO A 405 -14.51 15.06 -10.34
N LYS A 406 -13.97 15.34 -9.14
CA LYS A 406 -12.91 16.34 -8.93
C LYS A 406 -11.49 15.80 -9.15
N LEU A 407 -11.35 14.48 -9.23
CA LEU A 407 -10.05 13.80 -9.32
C LEU A 407 -9.87 13.11 -10.67
N HIS A 408 -10.78 13.32 -11.63
CA HIS A 408 -10.79 12.60 -12.90
C HIS A 408 -9.45 12.70 -13.67
N GLN A 409 -8.86 13.89 -13.73
CA GLN A 409 -7.57 14.10 -14.41
C GLN A 409 -6.40 13.38 -13.69
N ALA A 410 -6.34 13.46 -12.36
CA ALA A 410 -5.33 12.77 -11.57
C ALA A 410 -5.51 11.24 -11.64
N ALA A 411 -6.76 10.76 -11.61
CA ALA A 411 -7.09 9.36 -11.73
C ALA A 411 -6.69 8.78 -13.09
N ASN A 412 -6.91 9.52 -14.18
CA ASN A 412 -6.44 9.11 -15.51
C ASN A 412 -4.91 9.03 -15.58
N SER A 413 -4.19 9.99 -15.00
CA SER A 413 -2.73 9.94 -14.90
C SER A 413 -2.22 8.72 -14.11
N TRP A 414 -2.90 8.35 -13.03
CA TRP A 414 -2.58 7.12 -12.28
C TRP A 414 -2.88 5.86 -13.09
N LEU A 415 -3.98 5.83 -13.85
CA LEU A 415 -4.29 4.71 -14.75
C LEU A 415 -3.21 4.55 -15.83
N ASP A 416 -2.79 5.64 -16.47
CA ASP A 416 -1.71 5.64 -17.46
C ASP A 416 -0.40 5.11 -16.86
N THR A 417 -0.11 5.51 -15.61
CA THR A 417 1.06 5.02 -14.87
C THR A 417 0.98 3.51 -14.64
N TYR A 418 -0.17 3.00 -14.16
CA TYR A 418 -0.37 1.57 -13.94
C TYR A 418 -0.28 0.76 -15.24
N ASP A 419 -0.81 1.29 -16.35
CA ASP A 419 -0.70 0.66 -17.67
C ASP A 419 0.74 0.64 -18.19
N GLY A 420 1.51 1.71 -17.98
CA GLY A 420 2.93 1.75 -18.27
C GLY A 420 3.72 0.70 -17.47
N MET A 421 3.45 0.57 -16.17
CA MET A 421 4.09 -0.44 -15.31
C MET A 421 3.78 -1.87 -15.76
N ALA A 422 2.51 -2.16 -16.09
CA ALA A 422 2.08 -3.46 -16.58
C ALA A 422 2.71 -3.81 -17.94
N ALA A 423 2.74 -2.84 -18.87
CA ALA A 423 3.35 -3.01 -20.20
C ALA A 423 4.86 -3.27 -20.10
N PHE A 424 5.57 -2.49 -19.28
CA PHE A 424 7.00 -2.68 -19.02
C PHE A 424 7.29 -4.09 -18.52
N GLN A 425 6.53 -4.59 -17.55
CA GLN A 425 6.73 -5.93 -17.00
C GLN A 425 6.40 -7.05 -17.98
N LYS A 426 5.37 -6.89 -18.83
CA LYS A 426 5.05 -7.87 -19.88
C LYS A 426 6.23 -8.03 -20.86
N ILE A 427 6.95 -6.95 -21.14
CA ILE A 427 8.14 -6.94 -21.99
C ILE A 427 9.38 -7.46 -21.22
N HIS A 428 9.43 -7.24 -19.91
CA HIS A 428 10.53 -7.61 -19.03
C HIS A 428 10.10 -8.61 -17.94
N PRO A 429 9.72 -9.85 -18.30
CA PRO A 429 9.17 -10.83 -17.35
C PRO A 429 10.17 -11.28 -16.28
N ASN A 430 11.46 -10.99 -16.45
CA ASN A 430 12.50 -11.27 -15.45
C ASN A 430 12.59 -10.19 -14.36
N VAL A 431 11.92 -9.05 -14.54
CA VAL A 431 11.80 -8.00 -13.51
C VAL A 431 10.65 -8.39 -12.57
N VAL A 432 10.81 -9.53 -11.90
CA VAL A 432 9.86 -10.03 -10.89
C VAL A 432 10.21 -9.47 -9.51
N SER A 433 11.43 -9.00 -9.34
CA SER A 433 11.92 -8.39 -8.13
C SER A 433 12.98 -7.35 -8.50
N PHE A 434 12.86 -6.14 -7.96
CA PHE A 434 14.09 -5.47 -7.55
C PHE A 434 14.76 -6.47 -6.60
N HIS A 435 15.80 -7.16 -7.07
CA HIS A 435 16.61 -8.02 -6.23
C HIS A 435 16.99 -7.23 -4.98
N PRO A 436 16.95 -7.79 -3.77
CA PRO A 436 17.18 -7.02 -2.53
C PRO A 436 18.50 -6.22 -2.54
N PHE A 437 19.49 -6.70 -3.31
CA PHE A 437 20.75 -6.00 -3.56
C PHE A 437 20.64 -4.67 -4.33
N PHE A 438 19.52 -4.42 -5.02
CA PHE A 438 19.25 -3.16 -5.71
C PHE A 438 18.42 -2.19 -4.86
N ILE A 439 18.12 -2.56 -3.61
CA ILE A 439 17.56 -1.66 -2.60
C ILE A 439 18.76 -1.13 -1.79
N PRO A 440 19.14 0.14 -1.94
CA PRO A 440 20.12 0.75 -1.05
C PRO A 440 19.59 0.65 0.39
N ASP A 441 20.43 0.25 1.33
CA ASP A 441 20.16 0.24 2.77
C ASP A 441 19.30 -0.91 3.36
N LEU A 442 19.21 -2.08 2.70
CA LEU A 442 18.65 -3.27 3.37
C LEU A 442 19.62 -3.80 4.45
N PHE A 443 19.13 -4.03 5.67
CA PHE A 443 19.96 -4.59 6.74
C PHE A 443 20.35 -6.04 6.42
N PRO A 444 21.55 -6.50 6.84
CA PRO A 444 22.06 -7.84 6.53
C PRO A 444 21.16 -8.99 7.01
N GLU A 445 20.43 -8.79 8.10
CA GLU A 445 19.52 -9.78 8.68
C GLU A 445 18.28 -10.01 7.80
N ASP A 446 17.70 -8.93 7.25
CA ASP A 446 16.54 -8.99 6.35
C ASP A 446 16.91 -9.62 5.00
N MET A 447 18.13 -9.36 4.52
CA MET A 447 18.71 -10.02 3.34
C MET A 447 18.80 -11.54 3.53
N GLU A 448 19.25 -12.01 4.71
CA GLU A 448 19.36 -13.44 5.00
C GLU A 448 18.00 -14.15 5.07
N GLU A 449 16.97 -13.48 5.61
CA GLU A 449 15.63 -14.06 5.73
C GLU A 449 14.94 -14.20 4.36
N ILE A 450 15.12 -13.22 3.47
CA ILE A 450 14.61 -13.24 2.10
C ILE A 450 15.31 -14.31 1.25
N VAL A 451 16.63 -14.48 1.40
CA VAL A 451 17.39 -15.54 0.72
C VAL A 451 16.96 -16.93 1.22
N LYS A 452 16.78 -17.11 2.54
CA LYS A 452 16.26 -18.35 3.13
C LYS A 452 14.81 -18.66 2.71
N GLY A 453 14.02 -17.63 2.39
CA GLY A 453 12.66 -17.72 1.87
C GLY A 453 12.55 -18.13 0.39
N GLY A 454 13.68 -18.34 -0.31
CA GLY A 454 13.70 -18.78 -1.70
C GLY A 454 13.93 -17.68 -2.74
N GLY A 455 14.48 -16.52 -2.34
CA GLY A 455 14.98 -15.54 -3.29
C GLY A 455 16.13 -16.13 -4.12
N CYS A 456 15.97 -16.22 -5.44
CA CYS A 456 17.00 -16.71 -6.36
C CYS A 456 18.26 -15.86 -6.33
N ASP A 457 19.41 -16.48 -6.64
CA ASP A 457 20.68 -15.78 -6.90
C ASP A 457 20.51 -14.64 -7.93
N PRO A 458 21.29 -13.54 -7.82
CA PRO A 458 21.22 -12.45 -8.77
C PRO A 458 21.51 -12.96 -10.18
N PRO A 459 20.78 -12.47 -11.21
CA PRO A 459 21.11 -12.80 -12.58
C PRO A 459 22.54 -12.33 -12.86
N LYS A 460 23.43 -13.28 -13.19
CA LYS A 460 24.74 -12.96 -13.73
C LYS A 460 24.53 -12.39 -15.12
N PHE A 461 24.57 -11.08 -15.24
CA PHE A 461 24.76 -10.45 -16.55
C PHE A 461 26.16 -10.87 -17.01
N SER A 462 26.25 -11.49 -18.19
CA SER A 462 27.53 -11.86 -18.79
C SER A 462 28.38 -10.60 -19.02
N ASP A 463 29.69 -10.74 -18.81
CA ASP A 463 30.71 -9.69 -18.92
C ASP A 463 30.62 -8.83 -20.19
#